data_AF-A0A920IUK5-F1
#
_entry.id   AF-A0A920IUK5-F1
#
_cell.length_a   1.000
_cell.length_b   1.000
_cell.length_c   1.000
_cell.angle_alpha   90.00
_cell.angle_beta   90.00
_cell.angle_gamma   90.00
#
_symmetry.space_group_name_H-M   'P 1'
#
loop_
_entity.id
_entity.type
_entity.pdbx_description
1 polymer ?
#
loop_
_entity_poly.entity_id
_entity_poly.type
_entity_poly.pdbx_seq_one_letter_code
_entity_poly.pdbx_strand_id
1 'polypeptide(L)'
;MIKSIRLFFIFIFALPIQLISQSIQANWQCTAAIVEYTHVVREFDSPEDTLQGSYDVTVSWPSSANPLYTRTVKTYSIGDTVTVNLVPLINPSLLAAFGVSMNVDLNDDGTFTINEGSTYPTTEAENCSTYATVPAVSEDGTWTGGSGFTHPDDPNRYSMGWGISLSDVFAQFGAADLAGGTYGVDYGVGTDMENWGMVTVGYDDEAHTTPQDLEIYWEAHDGTASGLGVNDDGQLNDFWSVCFTRRHSHYQ
;
A
#
# COMPACT_ATOMS: atom_id res chain seq x y z
N MET A 1 15.84 23.93 58.95
CA MET A 1 14.41 23.59 58.85
C MET A 1 14.13 23.20 57.41
N ILE A 2 13.93 21.89 57.21
CA ILE A 2 13.68 21.25 55.92
C ILE A 2 12.25 21.60 55.50
N LYS A 3 12.07 22.20 54.32
CA LYS A 3 10.76 22.34 53.67
C LYS A 3 10.71 21.39 52.49
N SER A 4 9.91 20.34 52.65
CA SER A 4 9.59 19.36 51.63
C SER A 4 8.75 20.01 50.52
N ILE A 5 9.26 19.96 49.28
CA ILE A 5 8.46 20.23 48.09
C ILE A 5 7.88 18.87 47.65
N ARG A 6 6.56 18.74 47.63
CA ARG A 6 5.88 17.58 47.07
C ARG A 6 5.81 17.79 45.55
N LEU A 7 6.69 17.13 44.80
CA LEU A 7 6.57 17.06 43.35
C LEU A 7 5.49 16.02 43.03
N PHE A 8 4.35 16.46 42.52
CA PHE A 8 3.29 15.60 42.02
C PHE A 8 3.55 15.39 40.53
N PHE A 9 4.18 14.27 40.16
CA PHE A 9 4.29 13.86 38.77
C PHE A 9 2.93 13.33 38.32
N ILE A 10 2.21 14.11 37.51
CA ILE A 10 1.12 13.58 36.70
C ILE A 10 1.79 12.89 35.51
N PHE A 11 1.95 11.57 35.59
CA PHE A 11 2.20 10.75 34.40
C PHE A 11 0.89 10.71 33.59
N ILE A 12 0.74 11.61 32.62
CA ILE A 12 -0.17 11.37 31.50
C ILE A 12 0.52 10.31 30.64
N PHE A 13 0.17 9.05 30.85
CA PHE A 13 0.32 8.04 29.81
C PHE A 13 -0.71 8.39 28.73
N ALA A 14 -0.32 9.20 27.76
CA ALA A 14 -0.98 9.24 26.47
C ALA A 14 -0.60 7.93 25.76
N LEU A 15 -1.32 6.86 26.09
CA LEU A 15 -1.54 5.81 25.10
C LEU A 15 -2.18 6.53 23.91
N PRO A 16 -1.69 6.37 22.66
CA PRO A 16 -2.52 6.71 21.52
C PRO A 16 -3.71 5.75 21.62
N ILE A 17 -4.81 6.21 22.22
CA ILE A 17 -6.10 5.60 22.00
C ILE A 17 -6.33 5.84 20.53
N GLN A 18 -6.00 4.83 19.74
CA GLN A 18 -6.58 4.65 18.43
C GLN A 18 -8.08 4.69 18.67
N LEU A 19 -8.73 5.77 18.25
CA LEU A 19 -10.17 5.92 18.35
C LEU A 19 -10.79 5.02 17.28
N ILE A 20 -10.65 3.70 17.43
CA ILE A 20 -11.45 2.77 16.65
C ILE A 20 -12.87 2.89 17.20
N SER A 21 -13.76 3.47 16.40
CA SER A 21 -15.15 3.65 16.83
C SER A 21 -15.89 2.32 16.89
N GLN A 22 -15.43 1.30 16.15
CA GLN A 22 -16.08 -0.01 16.00
C GLN A 22 -15.05 -1.14 15.87
N SER A 23 -15.45 -2.37 16.21
CA SER A 23 -14.57 -3.54 16.19
C SER A 23 -14.31 -4.01 14.75
N ILE A 24 -13.07 -4.36 14.44
CA ILE A 24 -12.65 -5.00 13.17
C ILE A 24 -12.06 -6.40 13.42
N GLN A 25 -11.97 -6.78 14.70
CA GLN A 25 -11.26 -7.96 15.13
C GLN A 25 -11.91 -9.26 14.63
N ALA A 26 -11.23 -9.93 13.70
CA ALA A 26 -11.61 -11.23 13.17
C ALA A 26 -10.45 -11.88 12.41
N ASN A 27 -10.64 -13.15 12.08
CA ASN A 27 -9.83 -13.86 11.09
C ASN A 27 -10.42 -13.62 9.70
N TRP A 28 -9.68 -12.93 8.84
CA TRP A 28 -10.12 -12.53 7.52
C TRP A 28 -9.46 -13.38 6.43
N GLN A 29 -10.29 -13.90 5.52
CA GLN A 29 -9.84 -14.60 4.33
C GLN A 29 -10.13 -13.74 3.10
N CYS A 30 -9.10 -13.43 2.32
CA CYS A 30 -9.26 -12.70 1.06
C CYS A 30 -10.06 -13.55 0.05
N THR A 31 -11.13 -12.96 -0.49
CA THR A 31 -12.01 -13.59 -1.48
C THR A 31 -12.01 -12.89 -2.84
N ALA A 32 -11.58 -11.62 -2.87
CA ALA A 32 -11.33 -10.86 -4.07
C ALA A 32 -10.16 -9.88 -3.83
N ALA A 33 -9.43 -9.55 -4.89
CA ALA A 33 -8.44 -8.49 -4.89
C ALA A 33 -8.37 -7.89 -6.30
N ILE A 34 -8.53 -6.58 -6.39
CA ILE A 34 -8.32 -5.82 -7.62
C ILE A 34 -7.13 -4.93 -7.37
N VAL A 35 -6.08 -5.12 -8.16
CA VAL A 35 -4.85 -4.36 -8.04
C VAL A 35 -4.59 -3.61 -9.32
N GLU A 36 -4.41 -2.30 -9.21
CA GLU A 36 -3.98 -1.47 -10.32
C GLU A 36 -2.57 -0.95 -10.07
N TYR A 37 -1.68 -1.22 -11.03
CA TYR A 37 -0.34 -0.66 -11.05
C TYR A 37 -0.27 0.42 -12.13
N THR A 38 -0.08 1.66 -11.71
CA THR A 38 0.18 2.77 -12.64
C THR A 38 1.67 3.09 -12.62
N HIS A 39 2.32 2.97 -13.78
CA HIS A 39 3.74 3.24 -13.93
C HIS A 39 3.94 4.65 -14.49
N VAL A 40 4.56 5.53 -13.70
CA VAL A 40 4.79 6.93 -14.06
C VAL A 40 6.29 7.19 -14.16
N VAL A 41 6.72 7.89 -15.20
CA VAL A 41 8.13 8.29 -15.35
C VAL A 41 8.49 9.29 -14.26
N ARG A 42 9.56 9.00 -13.53
CA ARG A 42 10.10 9.83 -12.45
C ARG A 42 11.44 10.44 -12.83
N GLU A 43 11.89 11.41 -12.05
CA GLU A 43 13.25 11.92 -12.16
C GLU A 43 14.26 10.87 -11.68
N PHE A 44 15.48 10.90 -12.22
CA PHE A 44 16.58 10.08 -11.75
C PHE A 44 17.03 10.55 -10.37
N ASP A 45 17.09 9.62 -9.43
CA ASP A 45 17.34 9.92 -8.03
C ASP A 45 18.48 9.04 -7.48
N SER A 46 18.60 7.81 -7.96
CA SER A 46 19.63 6.86 -7.50
C SER A 46 20.86 6.78 -8.43
N PRO A 47 22.03 6.37 -7.92
CA PRO A 47 23.19 6.04 -8.73
C PRO A 47 22.91 5.00 -9.82
N GLU A 48 22.03 4.04 -9.54
CA GLU A 48 21.53 3.02 -10.47
C GLU A 48 20.81 3.65 -11.65
N ASP A 49 19.96 4.65 -11.41
CA ASP A 49 19.29 5.42 -12.47
C ASP A 49 20.29 6.13 -13.38
N THR A 50 21.36 6.69 -12.81
CA THR A 50 22.37 7.40 -13.59
C THR A 50 23.20 6.43 -14.46
N LEU A 51 23.35 5.18 -14.01
CA LEU A 51 24.15 4.17 -14.70
C LEU A 51 23.37 3.44 -15.80
N GLN A 52 22.07 3.20 -15.61
CA GLN A 52 21.27 2.34 -16.48
C GLN A 52 19.95 2.97 -16.97
N GLY A 53 19.54 4.08 -16.37
CA GLY A 53 18.30 4.78 -16.67
C GLY A 53 18.35 5.56 -17.98
N SER A 54 17.23 5.53 -18.71
CA SER A 54 17.01 6.36 -19.88
C SER A 54 15.51 6.66 -20.00
N TYR A 55 15.17 7.88 -20.41
CA TYR A 55 13.81 8.25 -20.79
C TYR A 55 13.44 7.82 -22.22
N ASP A 56 14.44 7.36 -22.98
CA ASP A 56 14.30 6.97 -24.37
C ASP A 56 14.16 5.44 -24.51
N VAL A 57 13.07 5.02 -25.14
CA VAL A 57 12.92 3.66 -25.65
C VAL A 57 13.67 3.57 -26.97
N THR A 58 14.69 2.71 -27.02
CA THR A 58 15.52 2.52 -28.22
C THR A 58 15.33 1.13 -28.80
N VAL A 59 15.38 1.04 -30.13
CA VAL A 59 15.44 -0.22 -30.86
C VAL A 59 16.83 -0.34 -31.48
N SER A 60 17.48 -1.47 -31.21
CA SER A 60 18.85 -1.75 -31.62
C SER A 60 18.93 -3.02 -32.44
N TRP A 61 19.69 -3.00 -33.55
CA TRP A 61 19.91 -4.15 -34.43
C TRP A 61 21.41 -4.45 -34.57
N PRO A 62 21.85 -5.72 -34.61
CA PRO A 62 21.05 -6.95 -34.47
C PRO A 62 20.63 -7.24 -33.02
N SER A 63 21.24 -6.58 -32.04
CA SER A 63 20.88 -6.70 -30.62
C SER A 63 21.23 -5.42 -29.86
N SER A 64 20.67 -5.23 -28.67
CA SER A 64 21.04 -4.14 -27.74
C SER A 64 22.46 -4.27 -27.20
N ALA A 65 22.97 -5.49 -27.04
CA ALA A 65 24.33 -5.75 -26.53
C ALA A 65 25.44 -5.44 -27.56
N ASN A 66 25.15 -5.60 -28.85
CA ASN A 66 26.08 -5.31 -29.95
C ASN A 66 25.34 -4.60 -31.11
N PRO A 67 25.00 -3.31 -30.97
CA PRO A 67 24.23 -2.59 -31.97
C PRO A 67 25.12 -2.12 -33.14
N LEU A 68 24.68 -2.42 -34.37
CA LEU A 68 25.14 -1.78 -35.61
C LEU A 68 24.25 -0.60 -36.01
N TYR A 69 23.03 -0.56 -35.47
CA TYR A 69 22.06 0.52 -35.66
C TYR A 69 21.22 0.65 -34.39
N THR A 70 21.03 1.87 -33.93
CA THR A 70 20.15 2.20 -32.79
C THR A 70 19.29 3.40 -33.15
N ARG A 71 18.00 3.33 -32.83
CA ARG A 71 17.06 4.45 -33.02
C ARG A 71 16.13 4.58 -31.82
N THR A 72 15.94 5.79 -31.34
CA THR A 72 14.89 6.12 -30.39
C THR A 72 13.52 6.03 -31.06
N VAL A 73 12.63 5.22 -30.50
CA VAL A 73 11.26 5.01 -30.97
C VAL A 73 10.24 5.78 -30.16
N LYS A 74 10.55 6.07 -28.89
CA LYS A 74 9.70 6.88 -28.00
C LYS A 74 10.57 7.52 -26.92
N THR A 75 10.23 8.75 -26.55
CA THR A 75 10.83 9.46 -25.42
C THR A 75 9.71 9.79 -24.46
N TYR A 76 9.91 9.54 -23.18
CA TYR A 76 8.98 9.95 -22.13
C TYR A 76 9.45 11.22 -21.44
N SER A 77 8.51 12.02 -20.97
CA SER A 77 8.77 13.15 -20.07
C SER A 77 8.49 12.73 -18.62
N ILE A 78 9.11 13.41 -17.67
CA ILE A 78 8.82 13.22 -16.24
C ILE A 78 7.33 13.50 -16.01
N GLY A 79 6.66 12.59 -15.31
CA GLY A 79 5.22 12.61 -15.06
C GLY A 79 4.37 11.87 -16.10
N ASP A 80 4.96 11.39 -17.22
CA ASP A 80 4.20 10.61 -18.20
C ASP A 80 3.83 9.22 -17.66
N THR A 81 2.59 8.80 -17.87
CA THR A 81 2.17 7.42 -17.61
C THR A 81 2.65 6.50 -18.74
N VAL A 82 3.46 5.51 -18.40
CA VAL A 82 4.00 4.52 -19.35
C VAL A 82 2.95 3.45 -19.65
N THR A 83 2.37 2.87 -18.60
CA THR A 83 1.35 1.82 -18.67
C THR A 83 0.54 1.78 -17.39
N VAL A 84 -0.68 1.23 -17.50
CA VAL A 84 -1.54 0.88 -16.38
C VAL A 84 -1.82 -0.61 -16.49
N ASN A 85 -1.48 -1.36 -15.45
CA ASN A 85 -1.65 -2.80 -15.39
C ASN A 85 -2.71 -3.13 -14.34
N LEU A 86 -3.88 -3.56 -14.80
CA LEU A 86 -4.98 -3.98 -13.94
C LEU A 86 -4.97 -5.50 -13.75
N VAL A 87 -5.05 -5.95 -12.51
CA VAL A 87 -5.13 -7.36 -12.10
C VAL A 87 -6.44 -7.57 -11.32
N PRO A 88 -7.55 -7.90 -12.01
CA PRO A 88 -8.86 -8.02 -11.38
C PRO A 88 -9.14 -9.46 -10.94
N LEU A 89 -8.70 -9.84 -9.74
CA LEU A 89 -8.96 -11.15 -9.13
C LEU A 89 -10.28 -11.10 -8.35
N ILE A 90 -11.40 -11.00 -9.06
CA ILE A 90 -12.72 -10.70 -8.50
C ILE A 90 -13.41 -11.89 -7.79
N ASN A 91 -12.77 -13.05 -7.72
CA ASN A 91 -13.35 -14.22 -7.06
C ASN A 91 -12.27 -15.22 -6.61
N PRO A 92 -12.62 -16.16 -5.70
CA PRO A 92 -11.66 -17.13 -5.18
C PRO A 92 -11.04 -18.05 -6.24
N SER A 93 -11.74 -18.34 -7.34
CA SER A 93 -11.20 -19.19 -8.41
C SER A 93 -10.08 -18.48 -9.18
N LEU A 94 -10.20 -17.16 -9.40
CA LEU A 94 -9.15 -16.35 -10.00
C LEU A 94 -7.97 -16.18 -9.03
N LEU A 95 -8.23 -15.94 -7.74
CA LEU A 95 -7.17 -15.91 -6.73
C LEU A 95 -6.35 -17.21 -6.73
N ALA A 96 -7.03 -18.36 -6.69
CA ALA A 96 -6.38 -19.67 -6.71
C ALA A 96 -5.61 -19.93 -8.01
N ALA A 97 -6.11 -19.50 -9.17
CA ALA A 97 -5.42 -19.65 -10.45
C ALA A 97 -4.09 -18.86 -10.51
N PHE A 98 -4.01 -17.76 -9.78
CA PHE A 98 -2.79 -16.96 -9.63
C PHE A 98 -1.99 -17.33 -8.37
N GLY A 99 -2.40 -18.37 -7.63
CA GLY A 99 -1.69 -18.83 -6.43
C GLY A 99 -1.79 -17.88 -5.24
N VAL A 100 -2.73 -16.95 -5.23
CA VAL A 100 -2.94 -15.97 -4.16
C VAL A 100 -3.90 -16.54 -3.13
N SER A 101 -3.48 -16.53 -1.87
CA SER A 101 -4.27 -16.96 -0.72
C SER A 101 -3.83 -16.13 0.47
N MET A 102 -4.66 -15.19 0.92
CA MET A 102 -4.31 -14.31 2.03
C MET A 102 -5.23 -14.56 3.20
N ASN A 103 -4.65 -14.87 4.36
CA ASN A 103 -5.34 -15.06 5.63
C ASN A 103 -4.68 -14.16 6.68
N VAL A 104 -5.46 -13.23 7.23
CA VAL A 104 -4.98 -12.20 8.16
C VAL A 104 -5.86 -12.16 9.39
N ASP A 105 -5.23 -12.21 10.56
CA ASP A 105 -5.88 -11.84 11.82
C ASP A 105 -5.71 -10.34 12.04
N LEU A 106 -6.82 -9.61 12.13
CA LEU A 106 -6.83 -8.21 12.55
C LEU A 106 -7.25 -8.14 14.00
N ASN A 107 -6.55 -7.34 14.81
CA ASN A 107 -6.85 -7.12 16.22
C ASN A 107 -7.19 -5.65 16.49
N ASP A 108 -8.15 -5.41 17.38
CA ASP A 108 -8.60 -4.07 17.77
C ASP A 108 -7.51 -3.27 18.53
N ASP A 109 -6.41 -3.89 18.92
CA ASP A 109 -5.26 -3.24 19.55
C ASP A 109 -4.29 -2.57 18.56
N GLY A 110 -4.61 -2.58 17.26
CA GLY A 110 -3.76 -2.02 16.21
C GLY A 110 -2.70 -2.98 15.70
N THR A 111 -2.81 -4.28 15.98
CA THR A 111 -1.92 -5.31 15.44
C THR A 111 -2.61 -6.15 14.38
N PHE A 112 -1.82 -6.71 13.47
CA PHE A 112 -2.28 -7.76 12.55
C PHE A 112 -1.24 -8.85 12.39
N THR A 113 -1.70 -10.06 12.06
CA THR A 113 -0.84 -11.20 11.76
C THR A 113 -1.23 -11.81 10.43
N ILE A 114 -0.28 -11.89 9.50
CA ILE A 114 -0.44 -12.69 8.28
C ILE A 114 -0.11 -14.15 8.63
N ASN A 115 -1.13 -14.99 8.54
CA ASN A 115 -1.05 -16.39 8.94
C ASN A 115 -0.15 -17.20 8.01
N GLU A 116 0.58 -18.16 8.61
CA GLU A 116 1.42 -19.10 7.87
C GLU A 116 0.59 -19.87 6.81
N GLY A 117 1.15 -20.00 5.61
CA GLY A 117 0.46 -20.57 4.45
C GLY A 117 -0.23 -19.52 3.57
N SER A 118 -0.18 -18.24 3.95
CA SER A 118 -0.58 -17.15 3.07
C SER A 118 0.44 -16.94 1.94
N THR A 119 -0.02 -16.47 0.79
CA THR A 119 0.74 -16.19 -0.41
C THR A 119 0.31 -14.84 -1.00
N TYR A 120 1.29 -13.98 -1.29
CA TYR A 120 1.05 -12.63 -1.79
C TYR A 120 1.91 -12.32 -3.02
N PRO A 121 1.35 -11.74 -4.09
CA PRO A 121 2.14 -11.40 -5.27
C PRO A 121 3.22 -10.35 -4.98
N THR A 122 4.42 -10.61 -5.46
CA THR A 122 5.49 -9.61 -5.59
C THR A 122 6.07 -9.66 -7.01
N THR A 123 6.96 -8.74 -7.32
CA THR A 123 7.64 -8.67 -8.62
C THR A 123 9.14 -8.82 -8.40
N GLU A 124 9.76 -9.73 -9.16
CA GLU A 124 11.22 -9.85 -9.22
C GLU A 124 11.71 -9.34 -10.58
N ALA A 125 12.86 -8.68 -10.59
CA ALA A 125 13.49 -8.18 -11.80
C ALA A 125 14.73 -9.02 -12.14
N GLU A 126 14.71 -9.68 -13.29
CA GLU A 126 15.88 -10.35 -13.86
C GLU A 126 16.08 -9.89 -15.31
N ASN A 127 17.29 -9.48 -15.67
CA ASN A 127 17.65 -9.04 -17.04
C ASN A 127 16.77 -7.91 -17.60
N CYS A 128 16.45 -6.88 -16.80
CA CYS A 128 15.56 -5.77 -17.17
C CYS A 128 14.12 -6.24 -17.53
N SER A 129 13.76 -7.47 -17.17
CA SER A 129 12.43 -8.03 -17.27
C SER A 129 11.92 -8.33 -15.87
N THR A 130 10.80 -7.74 -15.55
CA THR A 130 10.06 -7.90 -14.30
C THR A 130 9.04 -9.01 -14.51
N TYR A 131 9.05 -10.01 -13.63
CA TYR A 131 8.07 -11.09 -13.61
C TYR A 131 7.40 -11.17 -12.24
N ALA A 132 6.13 -11.58 -12.23
CA ALA A 132 5.39 -11.76 -11.00
C ALA A 132 5.75 -13.10 -10.35
N THR A 133 6.08 -13.08 -9.08
CA THR A 133 6.21 -14.26 -8.22
C THR A 133 5.17 -14.19 -7.11
N VAL A 134 4.79 -15.34 -6.57
CA VAL A 134 3.83 -15.39 -5.45
C VAL A 134 4.44 -16.23 -4.33
N PRO A 135 5.37 -15.66 -3.55
CA PRO A 135 5.98 -16.35 -2.43
C PRO A 135 4.99 -16.56 -1.29
N ALA A 136 5.32 -17.50 -0.41
CA ALA A 136 4.66 -17.60 0.89
C ALA A 136 5.06 -16.42 1.76
N VAL A 137 4.09 -15.83 2.45
CA VAL A 137 4.26 -14.67 3.33
C VAL A 137 3.68 -14.99 4.70
N SER A 138 4.34 -14.50 5.74
CA SER A 138 3.85 -14.49 7.11
C SER A 138 4.61 -13.41 7.86
N GLU A 139 3.90 -12.58 8.60
CA GLU A 139 4.47 -11.49 9.38
C GLU A 139 3.51 -11.08 10.49
N ASP A 140 4.06 -10.35 11.46
CA ASP A 140 3.29 -9.58 12.43
C ASP A 140 3.52 -8.10 12.14
N GLY A 141 2.45 -7.35 11.94
CA GLY A 141 2.49 -5.94 11.61
C GLY A 141 1.60 -5.10 12.52
N THR A 142 1.60 -3.79 12.26
CA THR A 142 0.76 -2.84 12.97
C THR A 142 -0.04 -1.99 12.00
N TRP A 143 -1.27 -1.71 12.38
CA TRP A 143 -2.18 -0.86 11.63
C TRP A 143 -2.67 0.29 12.51
N THR A 144 -3.18 1.32 11.84
CA THR A 144 -3.72 2.50 12.48
C THR A 144 -5.14 2.80 12.00
N GLY A 145 -6.03 3.10 12.93
CA GLY A 145 -7.40 3.55 12.65
C GLY A 145 -7.49 5.08 12.56
N GLY A 146 -8.27 5.55 11.60
CA GLY A 146 -8.63 6.95 11.42
C GLY A 146 -10.07 7.24 11.84
N SER A 147 -10.55 8.44 11.53
CA SER A 147 -11.96 8.77 11.72
C SER A 147 -12.84 8.02 10.71
N GLY A 148 -14.13 7.91 11.01
CA GLY A 148 -15.07 7.18 10.18
C GLY A 148 -16.52 7.62 10.36
N PHE A 149 -17.41 6.96 9.62
CA PHE A 149 -18.84 7.19 9.67
C PHE A 149 -19.62 5.90 9.37
N THR A 150 -20.81 5.80 9.97
CA THR A 150 -21.81 4.80 9.60
C THR A 150 -22.50 5.22 8.31
N HIS A 151 -22.65 4.30 7.36
CA HIS A 151 -23.29 4.60 6.08
C HIS A 151 -24.76 4.99 6.29
N PRO A 152 -25.24 6.10 5.71
CA PRO A 152 -26.63 6.52 5.88
C PRO A 152 -27.62 5.57 5.19
N ASP A 153 -27.17 4.86 4.16
CA ASP A 153 -27.98 3.92 3.37
C ASP A 153 -27.95 2.49 3.94
N ASP A 154 -26.98 2.17 4.79
CA ASP A 154 -26.83 0.86 5.42
C ASP A 154 -26.27 1.01 6.85
N PRO A 155 -27.11 0.91 7.90
CA PRO A 155 -26.67 1.08 9.28
C PRO A 155 -25.73 -0.03 9.74
N ASN A 156 -25.63 -1.15 9.01
CA ASN A 156 -24.72 -2.24 9.32
C ASN A 156 -23.34 -2.07 8.66
N ARG A 157 -23.10 -0.95 7.95
CA ARG A 157 -21.82 -0.65 7.33
C ARG A 157 -21.15 0.56 7.97
N TYR A 158 -19.87 0.42 8.28
CA TYR A 158 -19.05 1.48 8.84
C TYR A 158 -17.76 1.63 8.03
N SER A 159 -17.46 2.83 7.56
CA SER A 159 -16.17 3.14 6.92
C SER A 159 -15.31 3.98 7.84
N MET A 160 -14.03 3.65 7.93
CA MET A 160 -13.03 4.44 8.64
C MET A 160 -11.72 4.52 7.88
N GLY A 161 -10.92 5.54 8.17
CA GLY A 161 -9.53 5.57 7.77
C GLY A 161 -8.81 4.33 8.29
N TRP A 162 -7.95 3.76 7.46
CA TRP A 162 -7.14 2.61 7.83
C TRP A 162 -5.77 2.76 7.21
N GLY A 163 -4.73 2.51 7.99
CA GLY A 163 -3.34 2.67 7.59
C GLY A 163 -2.48 1.53 8.09
N ILE A 164 -1.41 1.20 7.38
CA ILE A 164 -0.39 0.25 7.84
C ILE A 164 0.85 1.03 8.28
N SER A 165 1.22 0.89 9.56
CA SER A 165 2.38 1.57 10.15
C SER A 165 3.62 0.70 10.24
N LEU A 166 3.47 -0.62 10.23
CA LEU A 166 4.59 -1.56 10.20
C LEU A 166 4.18 -2.81 9.42
N SER A 167 4.89 -3.10 8.34
CA SER A 167 4.77 -4.28 7.52
C SER A 167 6.00 -4.38 6.62
N ASP A 168 6.50 -5.59 6.42
CA ASP A 168 7.55 -5.93 5.45
C ASP A 168 6.93 -6.48 4.14
N VAL A 169 5.64 -6.87 4.16
CA VAL A 169 4.91 -7.42 3.01
C VAL A 169 4.07 -6.37 2.29
N PHE A 170 3.36 -5.53 3.03
CA PHE A 170 2.48 -4.49 2.52
C PHE A 170 3.16 -3.11 2.52
N ALA A 171 2.71 -2.27 1.58
CA ALA A 171 3.07 -0.86 1.57
C ALA A 171 2.61 -0.18 2.86
N GLN A 172 3.39 0.77 3.35
CA GLN A 172 2.99 1.64 4.45
C GLN A 172 2.13 2.80 3.91
N PHE A 173 1.04 3.12 4.61
CA PHE A 173 0.15 4.22 4.24
C PHE A 173 -0.61 4.73 5.46
N GLY A 174 -1.01 6.01 5.40
CA GLY A 174 -1.72 6.69 6.49
C GLY A 174 -3.21 6.33 6.52
N ALA A 175 -3.79 6.36 7.72
CA ALA A 175 -5.24 6.30 7.88
C ALA A 175 -5.86 7.65 7.53
N ALA A 176 -6.71 7.68 6.49
CA ALA A 176 -7.37 8.93 6.07
C ALA A 176 -8.40 9.44 7.10
N ASP A 177 -8.52 10.76 7.22
CA ASP A 177 -9.61 11.38 8.00
C ASP A 177 -10.88 11.40 7.14
N LEU A 178 -11.73 10.37 7.24
CA LEU A 178 -12.97 10.28 6.46
C LEU A 178 -14.10 11.16 6.99
N ALA A 179 -14.07 11.53 8.27
CA ALA A 179 -15.13 12.35 8.88
C ALA A 179 -14.91 13.85 8.66
N GLY A 180 -13.67 14.31 8.63
CA GLY A 180 -13.30 15.73 8.51
C GLY A 180 -12.50 16.09 7.25
N GLY A 181 -11.89 15.11 6.59
CA GLY A 181 -11.01 15.32 5.44
C GLY A 181 -11.70 15.17 4.08
N THR A 182 -11.11 15.78 3.06
CA THR A 182 -11.57 15.75 1.67
C THR A 182 -10.52 15.10 0.77
N TYR A 183 -10.92 14.08 -0.01
CA TYR A 183 -10.06 13.44 -1.01
C TYR A 183 -9.56 14.46 -2.05
N GLY A 184 -8.26 14.41 -2.36
CA GLY A 184 -7.56 15.35 -3.25
C GLY A 184 -7.21 16.70 -2.61
N VAL A 185 -7.52 16.89 -1.32
CA VAL A 185 -7.10 18.06 -0.53
C VAL A 185 -6.30 17.62 0.69
N ASP A 186 -6.89 16.77 1.53
CA ASP A 186 -6.30 16.32 2.80
C ASP A 186 -5.60 14.96 2.68
N TYR A 187 -6.07 14.11 1.76
CA TYR A 187 -5.48 12.80 1.45
C TYR A 187 -5.69 12.45 -0.03
N GLY A 188 -4.80 11.63 -0.58
CA GLY A 188 -4.77 11.25 -1.99
C GLY A 188 -3.67 11.96 -2.78
N VAL A 189 -3.63 11.67 -4.07
CA VAL A 189 -2.58 12.11 -5.00
C VAL A 189 -2.40 13.63 -4.98
N GLY A 190 -1.16 14.08 -4.81
CA GLY A 190 -0.82 15.51 -4.80
C GLY A 190 -1.17 16.24 -3.50
N THR A 191 -1.54 15.51 -2.44
CA THR A 191 -1.73 16.05 -1.08
C THR A 191 -0.54 15.71 -0.19
N ASP A 192 -0.50 16.25 1.03
CA ASP A 192 0.53 15.89 2.01
C ASP A 192 0.44 14.41 2.47
N MET A 193 -0.70 13.74 2.22
CA MET A 193 -0.94 12.32 2.49
C MET A 193 -1.26 11.57 1.20
N GLU A 194 -0.27 11.43 0.31
CA GLU A 194 -0.43 10.68 -0.94
C GLU A 194 -0.65 9.18 -0.71
N ASN A 195 -0.01 8.61 0.30
CA ASN A 195 -0.18 7.22 0.71
C ASN A 195 -1.28 7.16 1.76
N TRP A 196 -2.44 6.63 1.39
CA TRP A 196 -3.60 6.61 2.28
C TRP A 196 -4.44 5.35 2.09
N GLY A 197 -5.23 5.02 3.12
CA GLY A 197 -6.18 3.94 3.04
C GLY A 197 -7.45 4.17 3.86
N MET A 198 -8.42 3.32 3.58
CA MET A 198 -9.67 3.20 4.30
C MET A 198 -10.11 1.74 4.34
N VAL A 199 -10.98 1.46 5.30
CA VAL A 199 -11.63 0.16 5.42
C VAL A 199 -13.12 0.37 5.60
N THR A 200 -13.91 -0.50 5.00
CA THR A 200 -15.35 -0.60 5.22
C THR A 200 -15.64 -1.96 5.81
N VAL A 201 -16.27 -1.96 6.99
CA VAL A 201 -16.65 -3.18 7.71
C VAL A 201 -18.16 -3.31 7.64
N GLY A 202 -18.64 -4.48 7.21
CA GLY A 202 -20.03 -4.88 7.35
C GLY A 202 -20.22 -5.70 8.63
N TYR A 203 -21.33 -5.47 9.33
CA TYR A 203 -21.66 -6.11 10.61
C TYR A 203 -22.98 -6.87 10.53
N ASP A 204 -23.13 -7.89 11.38
CA ASP A 204 -24.40 -8.60 11.54
C ASP A 204 -25.43 -7.81 12.39
N ASP A 205 -24.97 -6.76 13.06
CA ASP A 205 -25.73 -5.95 14.02
C ASP A 205 -25.46 -4.44 13.88
N GLU A 206 -26.48 -3.63 14.15
CA GLU A 206 -26.40 -2.15 14.09
C GLU A 206 -25.49 -1.55 15.19
N ALA A 207 -25.14 -2.32 16.23
CA ALA A 207 -24.21 -1.88 17.27
C ALA A 207 -22.74 -2.19 16.90
N HIS A 208 -22.49 -2.70 15.69
CA HIS A 208 -21.18 -2.94 15.09
C HIS A 208 -20.26 -3.80 15.97
N THR A 209 -20.84 -4.85 16.56
CA THR A 209 -20.12 -5.74 17.48
C THR A 209 -19.53 -6.97 16.81
N THR A 210 -20.19 -7.50 15.77
CA THR A 210 -19.75 -8.71 15.09
C THR A 210 -19.50 -8.43 13.60
N PRO A 211 -18.24 -8.34 13.16
CA PRO A 211 -17.92 -8.09 11.77
C PRO A 211 -18.22 -9.32 10.90
N GLN A 212 -18.69 -9.08 9.68
CA GLN A 212 -19.15 -10.08 8.71
C GLN A 212 -18.36 -10.02 7.40
N ASP A 213 -18.14 -8.82 6.86
CA ASP A 213 -17.38 -8.56 5.65
C ASP A 213 -16.43 -7.39 5.83
N LEU A 214 -15.34 -7.41 5.07
CA LEU A 214 -14.30 -6.41 5.09
C LEU A 214 -13.93 -6.02 3.68
N GLU A 215 -13.98 -4.72 3.39
CA GLU A 215 -13.56 -4.11 2.14
C GLU A 215 -12.41 -3.14 2.46
N ILE A 216 -11.24 -3.34 1.86
CA ILE A 216 -10.04 -2.52 2.12
C ILE A 216 -9.67 -1.79 0.84
N TYR A 217 -9.53 -0.47 0.96
CA TYR A 217 -9.02 0.38 -0.11
C TYR A 217 -7.74 1.08 0.34
N TRP A 218 -6.70 1.03 -0.48
CA TRP A 218 -5.52 1.85 -0.27
C TRP A 218 -4.87 2.28 -1.57
N GLU A 219 -4.19 3.40 -1.48
CA GLU A 219 -3.34 3.96 -2.52
C GLU A 219 -1.95 4.21 -1.93
N ALA A 220 -0.92 3.66 -2.58
CA ALA A 220 0.47 3.84 -2.18
C ALA A 220 1.35 4.16 -3.39
N HIS A 221 2.33 5.02 -3.18
CA HIS A 221 3.31 5.50 -4.14
C HIS A 221 4.70 5.09 -3.69
N ASP A 222 5.59 4.70 -4.62
CA ASP A 222 6.98 4.43 -4.26
C ASP A 222 7.63 5.64 -3.59
N GLY A 223 8.40 5.35 -2.54
CA GLY A 223 9.05 6.35 -1.72
C GLY A 223 9.27 5.85 -0.30
N THR A 224 10.08 6.59 0.44
CA THR A 224 10.41 6.25 1.84
C THR A 224 9.17 6.20 2.74
N ALA A 225 8.12 6.95 2.40
CA ALA A 225 6.87 6.98 3.14
C ALA A 225 6.02 5.70 2.97
N SER A 226 6.21 4.93 1.89
CA SER A 226 5.53 3.64 1.68
C SER A 226 6.43 2.43 1.93
N GLY A 227 7.74 2.64 2.02
CA GLY A 227 8.73 1.56 2.06
C GLY A 227 8.90 0.84 0.71
N LEU A 228 8.31 1.36 -0.37
CA LEU A 228 8.36 0.75 -1.69
C LEU A 228 9.31 1.47 -2.63
N GLY A 229 10.01 0.70 -3.48
CA GLY A 229 10.77 1.23 -4.61
C GLY A 229 11.93 2.15 -4.22
N VAL A 230 12.47 2.01 -3.01
CA VAL A 230 13.61 2.77 -2.48
C VAL A 230 14.79 1.86 -2.11
N ASN A 231 16.01 2.39 -2.22
CA ASN A 231 17.23 1.75 -1.72
C ASN A 231 17.46 2.07 -0.23
N ASP A 232 18.53 1.52 0.34
CA ASP A 232 18.91 1.73 1.75
C ASP A 232 19.17 3.21 2.11
N ASP A 233 19.49 4.04 1.11
CA ASP A 233 19.69 5.48 1.24
C ASP A 233 18.37 6.28 1.06
N GLY A 234 17.25 5.60 0.85
CA GLY A 234 15.92 6.19 0.66
C GLY A 234 15.68 6.77 -0.74
N GLN A 235 16.54 6.48 -1.70
CA GLN A 235 16.44 6.95 -3.09
C GLN A 235 15.66 5.96 -3.94
N LEU A 236 14.88 6.47 -4.90
CA LEU A 236 14.06 5.62 -5.76
C LEU A 236 14.93 4.73 -6.68
N ASN A 237 14.67 3.42 -6.69
CA ASN A 237 15.52 2.43 -7.36
C ASN A 237 14.79 1.41 -8.26
N ASP A 238 13.46 1.52 -8.43
CA ASP A 238 12.71 0.59 -9.30
C ASP A 238 12.85 0.94 -10.80
N PHE A 239 12.91 -0.08 -11.67
CA PHE A 239 13.18 0.02 -13.12
C PHE A 239 12.39 -0.98 -14.00
N TRP A 240 11.72 -0.48 -15.05
CA TRP A 240 10.90 -1.26 -16.00
C TRP A 240 11.36 -0.88 -17.40
N SER A 241 12.54 -1.34 -17.81
CA SER A 241 13.22 -0.90 -19.05
C SER A 241 13.47 0.63 -19.20
N VAL A 242 12.88 1.45 -18.32
CA VAL A 242 12.87 2.92 -18.14
C VAL A 242 12.63 3.13 -16.63
N CYS A 243 13.24 4.15 -16.01
CA CYS A 243 13.04 4.43 -14.57
C CYS A 243 11.62 4.97 -14.31
N PHE A 244 10.93 4.42 -13.31
CA PHE A 244 9.53 4.76 -13.01
C PHE A 244 9.25 4.75 -11.50
N THR A 245 8.18 5.42 -11.09
CA THR A 245 7.50 5.25 -9.79
C THR A 245 6.24 4.44 -10.04
N ARG A 246 6.02 3.40 -9.24
CA ARG A 246 4.82 2.59 -9.18
C ARG A 246 3.83 3.24 -8.22
N ARG A 247 2.59 3.36 -8.70
CA ARG A 247 1.43 3.59 -7.86
C ARG A 247 0.65 2.30 -7.74
N HIS A 248 0.40 1.88 -6.51
CA HIS A 248 -0.43 0.74 -6.15
C HIS A 248 -1.79 1.27 -5.68
N SER A 249 -2.85 0.91 -6.39
CA SER A 249 -4.22 1.08 -5.88
C SER A 249 -4.83 -0.30 -5.71
N HIS A 250 -5.21 -0.62 -4.48
CA HIS A 250 -5.87 -1.87 -4.16
C HIS A 250 -7.32 -1.63 -3.78
N TYR A 251 -8.20 -2.45 -4.34
CA TYR A 251 -9.57 -2.62 -3.92
C TYR A 251 -9.73 -4.08 -3.51
N GLN A 252 -9.98 -4.35 -2.24
CA GLN A 252 -10.44 -5.64 -1.75
C GLN A 252 -11.90 -5.51 -1.38
#